data_AF-A0A2H6NFA8-F1
#
_entry.id   AF-A0A2H6NFA8-F1
#
_cell.length_a   1.000
_cell.length_b   1.000
_cell.length_c   1.000
_cell.angle_alpha   90.00
_cell.angle_beta   90.00
_cell.angle_gamma   90.00
#
_symmetry.space_group_name_H-M   'P 1'
#
loop_
_entity.id
_entity.type
_entity.pdbx_description
1 polymer ?
#
loop_
_entity_poly.entity_id
_entity_poly.type
_entity_poly.pdbx_seq_one_letter_code
_entity_poly.pdbx_strand_id
1 'polypeptide(L)'
;VGVIVHSGQAHAGHYYSFIKDRRGSGKGKWYKFNDTVVEEFELNDETLEYECFGGEYRPKVYDQSNPYPDVRRRYWNAYMLFYQRVSEQNSPVLPKKSRVSVVRQEAEDLTL
;
A
#
# COMPACT_ATOMS: atom_id res chain seq x y z
N VAL A 1 -7.60 4.69 1.84
CA VAL A 1 -6.73 4.14 2.92
C VAL A 1 -5.90 3.06 2.30
N GLY A 2 -4.70 2.82 2.81
CA GLY A 2 -3.70 2.09 2.04
C GLY A 2 -2.63 1.40 2.87
N VAL A 3 -1.83 0.58 2.19
CA VAL A 3 -0.72 -0.19 2.73
C VAL A 3 0.47 0.01 1.81
N ILE A 4 1.63 0.34 2.36
CA ILE A 4 2.90 0.24 1.64
C ILE A 4 3.51 -1.10 1.99
N VAL A 5 3.90 -1.85 0.96
CA VAL A 5 4.59 -3.13 1.09
C VAL A 5 6.03 -2.95 0.69
N HIS A 6 6.93 -3.55 1.46
CA HIS A 6 8.33 -3.69 1.10
C HIS A 6 8.60 -5.14 0.74
N SER A 7 9.30 -5.37 -0.37
CA SER A 7 9.70 -6.68 -0.86
C SER A 7 11.21 -6.72 -1.03
N GLY A 8 11.93 -7.48 -0.21
CA GLY A 8 13.37 -7.62 -0.32
C GLY A 8 14.09 -7.71 1.02
N GLN A 9 15.36 -7.32 1.00
CA GLN A 9 16.27 -7.35 2.13
C GLN A 9 16.25 -6.03 2.90
N ALA A 10 16.80 -6.01 4.12
CA ALA A 10 16.77 -4.81 4.97
C ALA A 10 17.46 -3.57 4.36
N HIS A 11 18.45 -3.77 3.48
CA HIS A 11 19.24 -2.69 2.87
C HIS A 11 18.88 -2.41 1.41
N ALA A 12 18.06 -3.27 0.79
CA ALA A 12 17.70 -3.18 -0.62
C ALA A 12 16.41 -3.96 -0.87
N GLY A 13 15.53 -3.40 -1.67
CA GLY A 13 14.27 -4.04 -2.01
C GLY A 13 13.43 -3.15 -2.90
N HIS A 14 12.16 -3.49 -2.99
CA HIS A 14 11.18 -2.81 -3.82
C HIS A 14 9.97 -2.41 -3.00
N TYR A 15 9.44 -1.21 -3.28
CA TYR A 15 8.25 -0.70 -2.62
C TYR A 15 7.10 -0.61 -3.62
N TYR A 16 5.94 -1.07 -3.17
CA TYR A 16 4.68 -0.87 -3.88
C TYR A 16 3.57 -0.58 -2.87
N SER A 17 2.41 -0.13 -3.35
CA SER A 17 1.33 0.24 -2.45
C SER A 17 -0.02 -0.27 -2.90
N PHE A 18 -0.85 -0.66 -1.93
CA PHE A 18 -2.27 -0.91 -2.10
C PHE A 18 -3.03 0.31 -1.63
N ILE A 19 -3.84 0.90 -2.49
CA ILE A 19 -4.61 2.11 -2.16
C ILE A 19 -6.07 1.89 -2.51
N LYS A 20 -6.93 2.11 -1.53
CA LYS A 20 -8.38 2.13 -1.70
C LYS A 20 -8.83 3.43 -2.37
N ASP A 21 -9.51 3.32 -3.50
CA ASP A 21 -10.17 4.44 -4.15
C ASP A 21 -11.37 4.92 -3.32
N ARG A 22 -11.47 6.25 -3.21
CA ARG A 22 -12.41 6.99 -2.37
C ARG A 22 -13.39 7.82 -3.21
N ARG A 23 -13.19 7.95 -4.52
CA ARG A 23 -13.94 8.88 -5.38
C ARG A 23 -14.85 8.15 -6.37
N GLY A 24 -15.96 8.79 -6.73
CA GLY A 24 -16.81 8.40 -7.87
C GLY A 24 -17.36 6.96 -7.83
N SER A 25 -17.47 6.35 -9.01
CA SER A 25 -17.96 4.99 -9.25
C SER A 25 -17.00 3.88 -8.79
N GLY A 26 -15.75 4.21 -8.43
CA GLY A 26 -14.74 3.29 -7.89
C GLY A 26 -14.74 3.18 -6.36
N LYS A 27 -15.71 3.82 -5.67
CA LYS A 27 -15.77 3.86 -4.20
C LYS A 27 -15.73 2.45 -3.62
N GLY A 28 -14.63 2.11 -2.95
CA GLY A 28 -14.46 0.81 -2.30
C GLY A 28 -13.45 -0.12 -2.95
N LYS A 29 -13.10 0.12 -4.23
CA LYS A 29 -12.13 -0.69 -4.97
C LYS A 29 -10.71 -0.45 -4.46
N TRP A 30 -9.88 -1.48 -4.55
CA TRP A 30 -8.47 -1.41 -4.21
C TRP A 30 -7.64 -1.55 -5.48
N TYR A 31 -6.49 -0.87 -5.48
CA TYR A 31 -5.57 -0.87 -6.59
C TYR A 31 -4.15 -1.08 -6.07
N LYS A 32 -3.37 -1.87 -6.80
CA LYS A 32 -1.93 -2.06 -6.60
C LYS A 32 -1.18 -1.08 -7.48
N PHE A 33 -0.43 -0.18 -6.87
CA PHE A 33 0.45 0.78 -7.53
C PHE A 33 1.89 0.26 -7.43
N ASN A 34 2.44 -0.14 -8.58
CA ASN A 34 3.76 -0.70 -8.72
C ASN A 34 4.52 0.04 -9.83
N ASP A 35 5.22 1.10 -9.47
CA ASP A 35 5.91 2.03 -10.38
C ASP A 35 4.98 2.55 -11.50
N THR A 36 5.21 2.10 -12.73
CA THR A 36 4.44 2.48 -13.92
C THR A 36 3.18 1.67 -14.11
N VAL A 37 2.96 0.62 -13.30
CA VAL A 37 1.85 -0.32 -13.44
C VAL A 37 0.84 -0.11 -12.31
N VAL A 38 -0.42 0.06 -12.69
CA VAL A 38 -1.54 0.15 -11.77
C VAL A 38 -2.58 -0.90 -12.15
N GLU A 39 -2.88 -1.78 -11.20
CA GLU A 39 -3.79 -2.91 -11.41
C GLU A 39 -4.89 -2.90 -10.36
N GLU A 40 -6.10 -3.33 -10.74
CA GLU A 40 -7.17 -3.57 -9.77
C GLU A 40 -6.78 -4.75 -8.88
N PHE A 41 -6.97 -4.59 -7.57
CA PHE A 41 -6.62 -5.58 -6.57
C PHE A 41 -7.87 -5.96 -5.78
N GLU A 42 -8.21 -7.24 -5.78
CA GLU A 42 -9.30 -7.75 -4.96
C GLU A 42 -8.81 -7.93 -3.53
N LEU A 43 -9.18 -7.00 -2.64
CA LEU A 43 -8.83 -7.09 -1.22
C LEU A 43 -9.81 -8.02 -0.49
N ASN A 44 -9.41 -9.28 -0.34
CA ASN A 44 -10.06 -10.28 0.52
C ASN A 44 -9.06 -10.80 1.57
N ASP A 45 -9.52 -11.60 2.53
CA ASP A 45 -8.68 -12.04 3.66
C ASP A 45 -7.46 -12.86 3.19
N GLU A 46 -7.62 -13.73 2.19
CA GLU A 46 -6.55 -14.58 1.67
C GLU A 46 -5.47 -13.79 0.92
N THR A 47 -5.88 -12.89 0.03
CA THR A 47 -4.97 -12.03 -0.75
C THR A 47 -4.27 -11.02 0.15
N LEU A 48 -4.97 -10.48 1.15
CA LEU A 48 -4.40 -9.58 2.14
C LEU A 48 -3.35 -10.29 2.99
N GLU A 49 -3.64 -11.49 3.49
CA GLU A 49 -2.68 -12.29 4.24
C GLU A 49 -1.44 -12.58 3.38
N TYR A 50 -1.66 -13.02 2.14
CA TYR A 50 -0.60 -13.37 1.22
C TYR A 50 0.32 -12.19 0.89
N GLU A 51 -0.24 -11.01 0.61
CA GLU A 51 0.51 -9.82 0.18
C GLU A 51 1.09 -9.00 1.35
N CYS A 52 0.44 -9.00 2.52
CA CYS A 52 0.75 -8.02 3.57
C CYS A 52 1.19 -8.61 4.91
N PHE A 53 0.80 -9.83 5.28
CA PHE A 53 1.06 -10.32 6.65
C PHE A 53 2.47 -10.88 6.80
N GLY A 54 3.10 -11.30 5.70
CA GLY A 54 4.42 -11.94 5.72
C GLY A 54 4.33 -13.35 6.32
N GLY A 55 5.26 -13.69 7.22
CA GLY A 55 5.31 -14.98 7.88
C GLY A 55 5.93 -16.10 7.03
N GLU A 56 5.81 -17.32 7.54
CA GLU A 56 6.26 -18.53 6.87
C GLU A 56 5.11 -19.19 6.12
N TYR A 57 5.39 -19.75 4.95
CA TYR A 57 4.44 -20.46 4.13
C TYR A 57 5.04 -21.76 3.60
N ARG A 58 4.19 -22.74 3.35
CA ARG A 58 4.57 -23.98 2.67
C ARG A 58 4.15 -23.85 1.21
N PRO A 59 5.09 -23.75 0.26
CA PRO A 59 4.74 -23.77 -1.15
C PRO A 59 4.18 -25.16 -1.48
N LYS A 60 3.08 -25.19 -2.24
CA LYS A 60 2.51 -26.43 -2.79
C LYS A 60 3.39 -26.94 -3.93
N VAL A 61 4.65 -27.28 -3.67
CA VAL A 61 5.50 -27.94 -4.67
C VAL A 61 5.18 -29.43 -4.60
N TYR A 62 4.50 -29.94 -5.63
CA TYR A 62 4.34 -31.38 -5.85
C TYR A 62 5.66 -31.96 -6.37
N ASP A 63 6.73 -31.87 -5.57
CA ASP A 63 7.93 -32.66 -5.84
C ASP A 63 7.86 -33.93 -5.00
N GLN A 64 7.54 -35.05 -5.66
CA GLN A 64 7.42 -36.37 -5.03
C GLN A 64 8.76 -36.89 -4.48
N SER A 65 9.88 -36.17 -4.71
CA SER A 65 11.22 -36.61 -4.36
C SER A 65 11.79 -36.02 -3.06
N ASN A 66 11.17 -34.97 -2.48
CA ASN A 66 11.76 -34.28 -1.32
C ASN A 66 10.99 -34.58 -0.02
N PRO A 67 11.58 -35.33 0.95
CA PRO A 67 10.90 -35.76 2.17
C PRO A 67 10.79 -34.67 3.26
N TYR A 68 11.30 -33.46 3.02
CA TYR A 68 11.27 -32.36 4.00
C TYR A 68 10.18 -31.33 3.69
N PRO A 69 9.43 -30.86 4.70
CA PRO A 69 8.54 -29.71 4.53
C PRO A 69 9.39 -28.47 4.23
N ASP A 70 9.35 -28.00 2.98
CA ASP A 70 10.02 -26.77 2.56
C ASP A 70 9.24 -25.57 3.13
N VAL A 71 9.56 -25.16 4.35
CA VAL A 71 8.97 -23.96 4.97
C VAL A 71 9.78 -22.76 4.49
N ARG A 72 9.13 -21.86 3.75
CA ARG A 72 9.74 -20.64 3.21
C ARG A 72 9.21 -19.41 3.91
N ARG A 73 10.05 -18.39 4.08
CA ARG A 73 9.64 -17.10 4.63
C ARG A 73 9.27 -16.15 3.50
N ARG A 74 8.12 -15.48 3.60
CA ARG A 74 7.76 -14.40 2.67
C ARG A 74 8.74 -13.24 2.86
N TYR A 75 9.38 -12.82 1.77
CA TYR A 75 10.31 -11.69 1.75
C TYR A 75 9.61 -10.35 1.44
N TRP A 76 8.28 -10.37 1.36
CA TRP A 76 7.42 -9.18 1.22
C TRP A 76 6.38 -9.14 2.34
N ASN A 77 6.13 -7.94 2.86
CA ASN A 77 5.09 -7.68 3.87
C ASN A 77 4.77 -6.19 4.01
N ALA A 78 3.68 -5.88 4.72
CA ALA A 78 3.30 -4.52 5.02
C ALA A 78 4.38 -3.81 5.86
N TYR A 79 4.82 -2.66 5.37
CA TYR A 79 5.80 -1.80 6.03
C TYR A 79 5.13 -0.59 6.69
N MET A 80 4.19 0.06 6.01
CA MET A 80 3.44 1.20 6.56
C MET A 80 1.95 1.07 6.31
N LEU A 81 1.15 1.35 7.34
CA LEU A 81 -0.32 1.27 7.29
C LEU A 81 -0.92 2.68 7.39
N PHE A 82 -1.82 3.01 6.47
CA PHE A 82 -2.48 4.31 6.39
C PHE A 82 -3.96 4.18 6.70
N TYR A 83 -4.31 4.55 7.92
CA TYR A 83 -5.70 4.62 8.38
C TYR A 83 -6.28 6.02 8.19
N GLN A 84 -7.60 6.09 8.12
CA GLN A 84 -8.33 7.35 8.13
C GLN A 84 -9.36 7.30 9.25
N ARG A 85 -9.46 8.40 9.98
CA ARG A 85 -10.47 8.58 11.02
C ARG A 85 -11.87 8.54 10.40
N VAL A 86 -12.76 7.74 10.99
CA VAL A 86 -14.13 7.51 10.47
C VAL A 86 -14.93 8.82 10.34
N SER A 87 -14.80 9.75 11.28
CA SER A 87 -15.52 11.03 11.22
C SER A 87 -15.12 11.93 10.03
N GLU A 88 -13.96 11.71 9.41
CA GLU A 88 -13.49 12.46 8.25
C GLU A 88 -13.89 11.81 6.92
N GLN A 89 -14.57 10.67 6.95
CA GLN A 89 -14.92 9.92 5.74
C GLN A 89 -15.93 10.67 4.84
N ASN A 90 -16.66 11.64 5.40
CA ASN A 90 -17.60 12.51 4.68
C ASN A 90 -17.01 13.86 4.26
N SER A 91 -15.76 14.16 4.61
CA SER A 91 -15.08 15.35 4.14
C SER A 91 -13.98 14.92 3.18
N PRO A 92 -14.10 15.17 1.86
CA PRO A 92 -12.94 15.12 1.00
C PRO A 92 -12.01 16.24 1.46
N VAL A 93 -11.17 15.97 2.45
CA VAL A 93 -10.15 16.91 2.90
C VAL A 93 -9.18 16.99 1.74
N LEU A 94 -9.36 18.01 0.89
CA LEU A 94 -8.31 18.48 0.00
C LEU A 94 -7.06 18.61 0.88
N PRO A 95 -5.87 18.18 0.40
CA PRO A 95 -4.66 18.40 1.16
C PRO A 95 -4.63 19.87 1.55
N LYS A 96 -4.73 20.15 2.86
CA LYS A 96 -4.64 21.53 3.35
C LYS A 96 -3.31 22.04 2.80
N LYS A 97 -3.33 23.16 2.07
CA LYS A 97 -2.10 23.79 1.55
C LYS A 97 -1.09 23.77 2.69
N SER A 98 0.10 23.23 2.43
CA SER A 98 1.13 23.18 3.46
C SER A 98 1.38 24.60 3.94
N ARG A 99 1.70 24.79 5.22
CA ARG A 99 2.06 26.13 5.73
C ARG A 99 3.16 26.77 4.88
N VAL A 100 4.05 25.95 4.32
CA VAL A 100 5.10 26.38 3.39
C VAL A 100 4.52 26.95 2.08
N SER A 101 3.52 26.31 1.48
CA SER A 101 2.91 26.83 0.25
C SER A 101 2.02 28.05 0.50
N VAL A 102 1.41 28.16 1.68
CA VAL A 102 0.66 29.36 2.09
C VAL A 102 1.61 30.56 2.24
N VAL A 103 2.71 30.40 2.98
CA VAL A 103 3.67 31.49 3.22
C VAL A 103 4.36 31.94 1.92
N ARG A 104 4.68 31.02 1.00
CA ARG A 104 5.24 31.37 -0.31
C ARG A 104 4.27 32.23 -1.13
N GLN A 105 3.00 31.86 -1.15
CA GLN A 105 1.99 32.60 -1.90
C GLN A 105 1.72 33.98 -1.29
N GLU A 106 1.67 34.09 0.04
CA GLU A 106 1.56 35.39 0.73
C GLU A 106 2.76 36.30 0.45
N ALA A 107 3.97 35.74 0.38
CA ALA A 107 5.18 36.50 0.06
C ALA A 107 5.18 37.00 -1.39
N GLU A 108 4.69 36.20 -2.33
CA GLU A 108 4.54 36.60 -3.75
C GLU A 108 3.47 37.69 -3.92
N ASP A 109 2.32 37.56 -3.25
CA ASP A 109 1.23 38.55 -3.29
C ASP A 109 1.59 39.90 -2.64
N LEU A 110 2.53 39.92 -1.70
CA LEU A 110 3.05 41.15 -1.07
C LEU A 110 4.11 41.88 -1.92
N THR A 111 4.57 41.26 -3.00
CA THR A 111 5.60 41.83 -3.91
C THR A 111 5.02 42.42 -5.21
N LEU A 112 3.70 42.43 -5.35
CA LEU A 112 2.94 43.11 -6.41
C LEU A 112 2.30 44.41 -5.89
#